data_AF-A0A7W9V3W7-F1
#
_entry.id   AF-A0A7W9V3W7-F1
#
_cell.length_a   1.000
_cell.length_b   1.000
_cell.length_c   1.000
_cell.angle_alpha   90.00
_cell.angle_beta   90.00
_cell.angle_gamma   90.00
#
_symmetry.space_group_name_H-M   'P 1'
#
loop_
_entity.id
_entity.type
_entity.pdbx_description
1 polymer ?
#
loop_
_entity_poly.entity_id
_entity_poly.type
_entity_poly.pdbx_seq_one_letter_code
_entity_poly.pdbx_strand_id
1 'polypeptide(L)'
;MSKINSLIFCVVLDRGWQHLAGRLERSFEYRANPDSDPVALQVRLQNLPAEAGDVFPLVCEALGAEPPEHPVLLKYLNAAMIEVEISVANLLKIFRGELARIDERIAPFVNDQLEQHLTRSGRSKSRGPSIDWLIQMAPSYLTYALADTANVALQAFALEYGGNVPGHVTEDALLRAHLTFARHGDGSIRLWQFKHQGDNSFKVQGRWEGRAALAIVSNEQRRKVVNFQFVSSRVQRLFQSGFAMEALVLANAAFEVVVEHYLAFAVAIDPIAEGKVQKQGQRKNLELISKIVSAETEPDLRGAEFKEFVSMMFEANTMRNNYLHQLVPPSQDPWKIAELDRIAGRVLPFLTEPFRSMNTLGCLCQYGGPRQETTLLLLAELNS
;
A
#
# COMPACT_ATOMS: atom_id res chain seq x y z
N MET A 1 -34.00 -5.07 -11.76
CA MET A 1 -33.07 -5.15 -10.62
C MET A 1 -33.82 -4.76 -9.36
N SER A 2 -33.75 -5.58 -8.29
CA SER A 2 -34.36 -5.23 -7.01
C SER A 2 -33.64 -4.02 -6.41
N LYS A 3 -34.41 -3.08 -5.85
CA LYS A 3 -33.90 -1.83 -5.27
C LYS A 3 -32.89 -2.13 -4.16
N ILE A 4 -31.73 -1.48 -4.19
CA ILE A 4 -30.72 -1.59 -3.12
C ILE A 4 -31.18 -0.71 -1.94
N ASN A 5 -31.23 -1.28 -0.74
CA ASN A 5 -31.63 -0.61 0.49
C ASN A 5 -30.42 -0.13 1.30
N SER A 6 -29.35 -0.92 1.35
CA SER A 6 -28.13 -0.59 2.09
C SER A 6 -26.90 -1.21 1.43
N LEU A 7 -25.73 -0.62 1.73
CA LEU A 7 -24.41 -1.13 1.38
C LEU A 7 -23.72 -1.62 2.65
N ILE A 8 -23.12 -2.80 2.58
CA ILE A 8 -22.40 -3.45 3.69
C ILE A 8 -20.93 -3.50 3.30
N PHE A 9 -20.10 -2.72 3.98
CA PHE A 9 -18.65 -2.71 3.79
C PHE A 9 -18.00 -3.68 4.77
N CYS A 10 -17.24 -4.62 4.25
CA CYS A 10 -16.57 -5.65 5.04
C CYS A 10 -15.07 -5.34 5.12
N VAL A 11 -14.57 -5.17 6.35
CA VAL A 11 -13.14 -4.99 6.64
C VAL A 11 -12.65 -6.25 7.35
N VAL A 12 -11.72 -6.96 6.71
CA VAL A 12 -11.10 -8.16 7.26
C VAL A 12 -9.82 -7.78 7.99
N LEU A 13 -9.66 -8.26 9.22
CA LEU A 13 -8.51 -7.99 10.09
C LEU A 13 -7.71 -9.27 10.32
N ASP A 14 -6.40 -9.13 10.49
CA ASP A 14 -5.44 -10.25 10.58
C ASP A 14 -5.44 -10.96 11.93
N ARG A 15 -6.25 -10.52 12.89
CA ARG A 15 -6.38 -11.12 14.22
C ARG A 15 -7.83 -11.21 14.63
N GLY A 16 -8.22 -12.33 15.21
CA GLY A 16 -9.52 -12.52 15.83
C GLY A 16 -9.74 -11.62 17.06
N TRP A 17 -11.00 -11.27 17.32
CA TRP A 17 -11.47 -10.66 18.55
C TRP A 17 -11.32 -11.66 19.70
N GLN A 18 -10.47 -11.32 20.68
CA GLN A 18 -10.40 -12.07 21.93
C GLN A 18 -11.75 -11.95 22.66
N HIS A 19 -12.24 -13.06 23.23
CA HIS A 19 -13.49 -13.12 24.01
C HIS A 19 -14.80 -12.96 23.22
N LEU A 20 -14.76 -12.79 21.90
CA LEU A 20 -15.97 -12.74 21.07
C LEU A 20 -16.37 -14.14 20.60
N ALA A 21 -17.41 -14.71 21.22
CA ALA A 21 -17.92 -16.05 20.89
C ALA A 21 -18.99 -16.07 19.77
N GLY A 22 -19.56 -14.91 19.43
CA GLY A 22 -20.62 -14.78 18.42
C GLY A 22 -20.63 -13.40 17.79
N ARG A 23 -21.61 -13.12 16.93
CA ARG A 23 -21.76 -11.80 16.31
C ARG A 23 -22.14 -10.76 17.35
N LEU A 24 -21.42 -9.64 17.38
CA LEU A 24 -21.79 -8.45 18.15
C LEU A 24 -22.30 -7.37 17.20
N GLU A 25 -23.46 -6.81 17.48
CA GLU A 25 -24.07 -5.73 16.69
C GLU A 25 -24.24 -4.47 17.54
N ARG A 26 -23.85 -3.31 16.99
CA ARG A 26 -24.01 -2.02 17.66
C ARG A 26 -24.19 -0.90 16.65
N SER A 27 -24.94 0.13 17.03
CA SER A 27 -25.05 1.34 16.24
C SER A 27 -24.07 2.41 16.72
N PHE A 28 -23.38 3.05 15.78
CA PHE A 28 -22.46 4.16 16.02
C PHE A 28 -22.95 5.40 15.27
N GLU A 29 -22.87 6.56 15.92
CA GLU A 29 -23.21 7.84 15.29
C GLU A 29 -22.01 8.38 14.54
N TYR A 30 -22.16 8.57 13.22
CA TYR A 30 -21.17 9.22 12.38
C TYR A 30 -21.55 10.68 12.10
N ARG A 31 -20.59 11.60 12.23
CA ARG A 31 -20.75 13.03 11.90
C ARG A 31 -19.73 13.44 10.84
N ALA A 32 -20.22 13.68 9.63
CA ALA A 32 -19.37 14.06 8.51
C ALA A 32 -18.77 15.47 8.69
N ASN A 33 -19.40 16.34 9.48
CA ASN A 33 -18.81 17.57 10.02
C ASN A 33 -19.41 17.90 11.40
N PRO A 34 -18.78 18.77 12.22
CA PRO A 34 -19.25 19.08 13.57
C PRO A 34 -20.70 19.58 13.63
N ASP A 35 -21.11 20.33 12.62
CA ASP A 35 -22.43 20.98 12.53
C ASP A 35 -23.51 20.11 11.85
N SER A 36 -23.13 18.92 11.37
CA SER A 36 -24.05 18.00 10.69
C SER A 36 -24.80 17.14 11.68
N ASP A 37 -26.07 16.90 11.38
CA ASP A 37 -26.87 15.90 12.08
C ASP A 37 -26.17 14.54 12.00
N PRO A 38 -26.04 13.80 13.11
CA PRO A 38 -25.42 12.48 13.09
C PRO A 38 -26.20 11.51 12.19
N VAL A 39 -25.48 10.50 11.72
CA VAL A 39 -26.04 9.38 10.97
C VAL A 39 -25.71 8.10 11.73
N ALA A 40 -26.74 7.38 12.15
CA ALA A 40 -26.58 6.07 12.76
C ALA A 40 -26.12 5.05 11.71
N LEU A 41 -24.94 4.48 11.92
CA LEU A 41 -24.37 3.38 11.15
C LEU A 41 -24.50 2.10 11.95
N GLN A 42 -24.87 1.00 11.28
CA GLN A 42 -24.92 -0.31 11.93
C GLN A 42 -23.58 -1.01 11.74
N VAL A 43 -22.93 -1.35 12.84
CA VAL A 43 -21.63 -2.00 12.85
C VAL A 43 -21.75 -3.38 13.46
N ARG A 44 -21.13 -4.37 12.82
CA ARG A 44 -21.11 -5.74 13.34
C ARG A 44 -19.70 -6.29 13.38
N LEU A 45 -19.38 -6.94 14.48
CA LEU A 45 -18.09 -7.55 14.73
C LEU A 45 -18.29 -9.07 14.80
N GLN A 46 -17.42 -9.82 14.14
CA GLN A 46 -17.41 -11.27 14.24
C GLN A 46 -16.02 -11.84 13.99
N ASN A 47 -15.78 -13.01 14.59
CA ASN A 47 -14.65 -13.85 14.22
C ASN A 47 -15.04 -14.70 13.01
N LEU A 48 -14.16 -14.77 12.01
CA LEU A 48 -14.31 -15.70 10.90
C LEU A 48 -13.77 -17.07 11.35
N PRO A 49 -14.40 -18.19 10.93
CA PRO A 49 -13.98 -19.50 11.37
C PRO A 49 -12.52 -19.77 11.00
N ALA A 50 -11.79 -20.33 11.95
CA ALA A 50 -10.35 -20.60 11.84
C ALA A 50 -10.09 -21.87 11.02
N GLU A 51 -10.33 -21.81 9.72
CA GLU A 51 -9.87 -22.82 8.78
C GLU A 51 -8.85 -22.19 7.83
N ALA A 52 -7.72 -22.87 7.61
CA ALA A 52 -6.73 -22.44 6.62
C ALA A 52 -7.35 -22.57 5.22
N GLY A 53 -7.89 -21.48 4.68
CA GLY A 53 -8.69 -21.51 3.46
C GLY A 53 -9.02 -20.15 2.86
N ASP A 54 -9.85 -20.18 1.83
CA ASP A 54 -10.43 -19.00 1.19
C ASP A 54 -11.49 -18.37 2.12
N VAL A 55 -11.29 -17.11 2.46
CA VAL A 55 -12.11 -16.33 3.38
C VAL A 55 -13.38 -15.81 2.73
N PHE A 56 -13.41 -15.71 1.40
CA PHE A 56 -14.56 -15.15 0.72
C PHE A 56 -15.84 -16.01 0.90
N PRO A 57 -15.81 -17.36 0.75
CA PRO A 57 -16.94 -18.22 1.11
C PRO A 57 -17.42 -18.03 2.55
N LEU A 58 -16.49 -17.85 3.50
CA LEU A 58 -16.81 -17.65 4.92
C LEU A 58 -17.52 -16.30 5.16
N VAL A 59 -17.11 -15.26 4.43
CA VAL A 59 -17.79 -13.94 4.47
C VAL A 59 -19.20 -14.06 3.89
N CYS A 60 -19.36 -14.76 2.75
CA CYS A 60 -20.68 -15.00 2.16
C CYS A 60 -21.60 -15.76 3.12
N GLU A 61 -21.10 -16.84 3.74
CA GLU A 61 -21.85 -17.63 4.71
C GLU A 61 -22.25 -16.79 5.93
N ALA A 62 -21.32 -16.04 6.51
CA ALA A 62 -21.60 -15.23 7.70
C ALA A 62 -22.60 -14.08 7.41
N LEU A 63 -22.62 -13.58 6.18
CA LEU A 63 -23.61 -12.59 5.73
C LEU A 63 -24.95 -13.21 5.31
N GLY A 64 -25.03 -14.53 5.13
CA GLY A 64 -26.18 -15.17 4.46
C GLY A 64 -26.33 -14.73 2.99
N ALA A 65 -25.21 -14.41 2.33
CA ALA A 65 -25.17 -13.96 0.94
C ALA A 65 -24.98 -15.15 -0.02
N GLU A 66 -25.60 -15.07 -1.20
CA GLU A 66 -25.35 -16.06 -2.26
C GLU A 66 -23.90 -15.94 -2.75
N PRO A 67 -23.14 -17.04 -2.81
CA PRO A 67 -21.80 -17.01 -3.40
C PRO A 67 -21.89 -16.68 -4.90
N PRO A 68 -20.96 -15.89 -5.43
CA PRO A 68 -20.91 -15.54 -6.84
C PRO A 68 -20.67 -16.79 -7.70
N GLU A 69 -21.14 -16.76 -8.95
CA GLU A 69 -20.97 -17.84 -9.93
C GLU A 69 -19.48 -18.18 -10.23
N HIS A 70 -18.55 -17.30 -9.86
CA HIS A 70 -17.12 -17.50 -10.00
C HIS A 70 -16.41 -17.39 -8.63
N PRO A 71 -15.59 -18.38 -8.23
CA PRO A 71 -14.93 -18.37 -6.93
C PRO A 71 -13.91 -17.22 -6.83
N VAL A 72 -14.01 -16.41 -5.78
CA VAL A 72 -13.10 -15.31 -5.47
C VAL A 72 -12.18 -15.75 -4.33
N LEU A 73 -10.90 -16.01 -4.61
CA LEU A 73 -9.94 -16.46 -3.58
C LEU A 73 -9.42 -15.28 -2.73
N LEU A 74 -9.79 -15.22 -1.46
CA LEU A 74 -9.25 -14.33 -0.42
C LEU A 74 -8.49 -15.17 0.63
N LYS A 75 -7.16 -15.20 0.61
CA LYS A 75 -6.40 -15.92 1.66
C LYS A 75 -6.07 -15.00 2.84
N TYR A 76 -6.72 -15.20 3.98
CA TYR A 76 -6.27 -14.66 5.28
C TYR A 76 -6.10 -15.79 6.30
N LEU A 77 -5.11 -15.67 7.18
CA LEU A 77 -4.90 -16.56 8.32
C LEU A 77 -5.66 -15.98 9.53
N ASN A 78 -6.60 -16.72 10.10
CA ASN A 78 -7.33 -16.40 11.35
C ASN A 78 -7.86 -14.95 11.43
N ALA A 79 -8.95 -14.69 10.72
CA ALA A 79 -9.44 -13.33 10.50
C ALA A 79 -10.60 -12.93 11.44
N ALA A 80 -10.64 -11.66 11.82
CA ALA A 80 -11.86 -11.00 12.30
C ALA A 80 -12.47 -10.17 11.16
N MET A 81 -13.77 -9.90 11.25
CA MET A 81 -14.46 -9.03 10.32
C MET A 81 -15.20 -7.91 11.05
N ILE A 82 -15.14 -6.71 10.47
CA ILE A 82 -16.00 -5.57 10.78
C ILE A 82 -16.90 -5.33 9.59
N GLU A 83 -18.21 -5.36 9.81
CA GLU A 83 -19.20 -4.89 8.85
C GLU A 83 -19.62 -3.49 9.22
N VAL A 84 -19.66 -2.57 8.24
CA VAL A 84 -20.30 -1.27 8.39
C VAL A 84 -21.42 -1.18 7.36
N GLU A 85 -22.67 -1.20 7.83
CA GLU A 85 -23.86 -1.11 6.99
C GLU A 85 -24.39 0.32 6.94
N ILE A 86 -24.50 0.84 5.73
CA ILE A 86 -24.93 2.22 5.44
C ILE A 86 -26.20 2.16 4.59
N SER A 87 -27.28 2.74 5.10
CA SER A 87 -28.54 2.88 4.35
C SER A 87 -28.33 3.79 3.12
N VAL A 88 -28.88 3.38 1.98
CA VAL A 88 -28.87 4.16 0.73
C VAL A 88 -29.48 5.54 0.95
N ALA A 89 -30.48 5.67 1.83
CA ALA A 89 -31.10 6.94 2.19
C ALA A 89 -30.11 7.95 2.81
N ASN A 90 -29.04 7.47 3.43
CA ASN A 90 -28.04 8.31 4.10
C ASN A 90 -26.86 8.69 3.21
N LEU A 91 -26.68 8.04 2.04
CA LEU A 91 -25.50 8.24 1.19
C LEU A 91 -25.32 9.68 0.75
N LEU A 92 -26.39 10.37 0.33
CA LEU A 92 -26.29 11.76 -0.11
C LEU A 92 -25.89 12.69 1.03
N LYS A 93 -26.39 12.42 2.24
CA LYS A 93 -26.06 13.21 3.44
C LYS A 93 -24.60 13.03 3.81
N ILE A 94 -24.11 11.80 3.84
CA ILE A 94 -22.70 11.47 4.13
C ILE A 94 -21.81 12.08 3.04
N PHE A 95 -22.10 11.83 1.77
CA PHE A 95 -21.33 12.32 0.62
C PHE A 95 -21.04 13.82 0.67
N ARG A 96 -22.04 14.64 1.03
CA ARG A 96 -21.86 16.10 1.12
C ARG A 96 -20.82 16.52 2.16
N GLY A 97 -20.72 15.80 3.27
CA GLY A 97 -19.69 16.07 4.28
C GLY A 97 -18.35 15.47 3.90
N GLU A 98 -18.35 14.28 3.30
CA GLU A 98 -17.13 13.60 2.87
C GLU A 98 -16.40 14.33 1.75
N LEU A 99 -17.10 15.06 0.86
CA LEU A 99 -16.49 15.79 -0.25
C LEU A 99 -15.32 16.71 0.16
N ALA A 100 -15.37 17.28 1.36
CA ALA A 100 -14.30 18.14 1.89
C ALA A 100 -13.14 17.36 2.56
N ARG A 101 -13.32 16.05 2.76
CA ARG A 101 -12.41 15.15 3.49
C ARG A 101 -11.86 14.02 2.64
N ILE A 102 -12.28 13.92 1.38
CA ILE A 102 -11.77 12.91 0.45
C ILE A 102 -10.25 13.04 0.34
N ASP A 103 -9.54 11.92 0.44
CA ASP A 103 -8.09 11.84 0.25
C ASP A 103 -7.66 12.58 -1.03
N GLU A 104 -6.67 13.46 -0.91
CA GLU A 104 -6.19 14.33 -2.00
C GLU A 104 -5.80 13.54 -3.26
N ARG A 105 -5.38 12.27 -3.12
CA ARG A 105 -4.99 11.40 -4.24
C ARG A 105 -6.17 11.00 -5.11
N ILE A 106 -7.38 10.92 -4.55
CA ILE A 106 -8.59 10.48 -5.26
C ILE A 106 -9.63 11.59 -5.41
N ALA A 107 -9.53 12.67 -4.63
CA ALA A 107 -10.44 13.80 -4.70
C ALA A 107 -10.58 14.39 -6.12
N PRO A 108 -9.51 14.58 -6.93
CA PRO A 108 -9.64 15.04 -8.32
C PRO A 108 -10.47 14.09 -9.18
N PHE A 109 -10.29 12.79 -9.01
CA PHE A 109 -11.03 11.77 -9.76
C PHE A 109 -12.51 11.76 -9.37
N VAL A 110 -12.82 11.78 -8.07
CA VAL A 110 -14.22 11.79 -7.60
C VAL A 110 -14.93 13.07 -8.05
N ASN A 111 -14.26 14.22 -7.99
CA ASN A 111 -14.81 15.49 -8.44
C ASN A 111 -15.05 15.51 -9.95
N ASP A 112 -14.12 15.02 -10.78
CA ASP A 112 -14.31 14.89 -12.23
C ASP A 112 -15.50 13.97 -12.57
N GLN A 113 -15.58 12.79 -11.93
CA GLN A 113 -16.71 11.86 -12.13
C GLN A 113 -18.05 12.47 -11.70
N LEU A 114 -18.05 13.29 -10.65
CA LEU A 114 -19.23 14.02 -10.20
C LEU A 114 -19.66 15.08 -11.23
N GLU A 115 -18.72 15.90 -11.71
CA GLU A 115 -19.02 16.95 -12.70
C GLU A 115 -19.54 16.37 -14.01
N GLN A 116 -18.92 15.28 -14.49
CA GLN A 116 -19.39 14.55 -15.67
C GLN A 116 -20.81 14.02 -15.47
N HIS A 117 -21.10 13.45 -14.30
CA HIS A 117 -22.43 12.92 -13.99
C HIS A 117 -23.50 14.01 -13.91
N LEU A 118 -23.21 15.12 -13.24
CA LEU A 118 -24.14 16.25 -13.14
C LEU A 118 -24.43 16.86 -14.51
N THR A 119 -23.40 16.97 -15.35
CA THR A 119 -23.53 17.45 -16.74
C THR A 119 -24.41 16.51 -17.57
N ARG A 120 -24.16 15.20 -17.52
CA ARG A 120 -24.92 14.20 -18.30
C ARG A 120 -26.37 14.06 -17.82
N SER A 121 -26.60 14.15 -16.52
CA SER A 121 -27.93 13.97 -15.92
C SER A 121 -28.76 15.25 -15.86
N GLY A 122 -28.18 16.42 -16.18
CA GLY A 122 -28.83 17.72 -16.06
C GLY A 122 -29.19 18.11 -14.63
N ARG A 123 -28.59 17.46 -13.62
CA ARG A 123 -28.88 17.72 -12.19
C ARG A 123 -28.07 18.91 -11.69
N SER A 124 -28.68 19.73 -10.84
CA SER A 124 -27.98 20.83 -10.18
C SER A 124 -27.01 20.34 -9.10
N LYS A 125 -25.93 21.11 -8.86
CA LYS A 125 -25.00 20.87 -7.75
C LYS A 125 -25.71 20.83 -6.39
N SER A 126 -26.73 21.66 -6.19
CA SER A 126 -27.55 21.69 -4.96
C SER A 126 -28.31 20.39 -4.72
N ARG A 127 -28.84 19.76 -5.77
CA ARG A 127 -29.56 18.48 -5.67
C ARG A 127 -28.61 17.29 -5.51
N GLY A 128 -27.37 17.44 -5.97
CA GLY A 128 -26.36 16.39 -5.92
C GLY A 128 -26.58 15.27 -6.95
N PRO A 129 -25.69 14.27 -6.96
CA PRO A 129 -25.74 13.16 -7.91
C PRO A 129 -26.99 12.28 -7.73
N SER A 130 -27.19 11.33 -8.66
CA SER A 130 -28.26 10.34 -8.53
C SER A 130 -27.88 9.30 -7.48
N ILE A 131 -28.88 8.56 -6.99
CA ILE A 131 -28.62 7.50 -6.01
C ILE A 131 -27.77 6.38 -6.60
N ASP A 132 -27.97 6.06 -7.87
CA ASP A 132 -27.17 5.05 -8.57
C ASP A 132 -25.70 5.45 -8.62
N TRP A 133 -25.41 6.73 -8.89
CA TRP A 133 -24.04 7.25 -8.86
C TRP A 133 -23.44 7.18 -7.45
N LEU A 134 -24.22 7.55 -6.42
CA LEU A 134 -23.78 7.47 -5.03
C LEU A 134 -23.46 6.04 -4.59
N ILE A 135 -24.23 5.07 -5.06
CA ILE A 135 -24.00 3.64 -4.81
C ILE A 135 -22.75 3.17 -5.56
N GLN A 136 -22.59 3.57 -6.82
CA GLN A 136 -21.49 3.12 -7.67
C GLN A 136 -20.13 3.67 -7.24
N MET A 137 -20.11 4.91 -6.73
CA MET A 137 -18.91 5.61 -6.26
C MET A 137 -18.65 5.42 -4.76
N ALA A 138 -19.50 4.68 -4.05
CA ALA A 138 -19.45 4.53 -2.60
C ALA A 138 -18.06 4.12 -2.07
N PRO A 139 -17.34 3.15 -2.65
CA PRO A 139 -16.01 2.78 -2.16
C PRO A 139 -14.93 3.86 -2.33
N SER A 140 -15.19 4.91 -3.12
CA SER A 140 -14.21 5.99 -3.36
C SER A 140 -14.38 7.18 -2.42
N TYR A 141 -15.59 7.50 -1.98
CA TYR A 141 -15.81 8.66 -1.10
C TYR A 141 -16.13 8.31 0.35
N LEU A 142 -16.41 7.05 0.68
CA LEU A 142 -16.76 6.64 2.05
C LEU A 142 -15.55 6.17 2.87
N THR A 143 -14.33 6.22 2.33
CA THR A 143 -13.16 5.62 3.00
C THR A 143 -12.87 6.20 4.37
N TYR A 144 -12.97 7.52 4.52
CA TYR A 144 -12.82 8.19 5.80
C TYR A 144 -13.93 7.77 6.77
N ALA A 145 -15.21 7.93 6.39
CA ALA A 145 -16.34 7.53 7.22
C ALA A 145 -16.25 6.06 7.70
N LEU A 146 -15.82 5.15 6.82
CA LEU A 146 -15.65 3.73 7.13
C LEU A 146 -14.47 3.48 8.08
N ALA A 147 -13.31 4.11 7.83
CA ALA A 147 -12.14 3.98 8.69
C ALA A 147 -12.41 4.55 10.10
N ASP A 148 -13.00 5.74 10.18
CA ASP A 148 -13.38 6.39 11.43
C ASP A 148 -14.34 5.52 12.24
N THR A 149 -15.45 5.10 11.62
CA THR A 149 -16.46 4.26 12.27
C THR A 149 -15.89 2.91 12.74
N ALA A 150 -15.08 2.25 11.91
CA ALA A 150 -14.45 0.98 12.28
C ALA A 150 -13.46 1.15 13.44
N ASN A 151 -12.67 2.22 13.45
CA ASN A 151 -11.72 2.50 14.51
C ASN A 151 -12.40 2.89 15.83
N VAL A 152 -13.51 3.64 15.77
CA VAL A 152 -14.35 3.91 16.96
C VAL A 152 -14.92 2.60 17.52
N ALA A 153 -15.38 1.69 16.66
CA ALA A 153 -15.86 0.38 17.11
C ALA A 153 -14.75 -0.49 17.73
N LEU A 154 -13.55 -0.49 17.14
CA LEU A 154 -12.35 -1.15 17.67
C LEU A 154 -11.97 -0.62 19.06
N GLN A 155 -11.95 0.69 19.23
CA GLN A 155 -11.65 1.34 20.51
C GLN A 155 -12.73 1.05 21.56
N ALA A 156 -14.01 1.15 21.18
CA ALA A 156 -15.13 0.85 22.08
C ALA A 156 -15.07 -0.59 22.58
N PHE A 157 -14.78 -1.55 21.71
CA PHE A 157 -14.61 -2.96 22.09
C PHE A 157 -13.45 -3.14 23.08
N ALA A 158 -12.30 -2.54 22.80
CA ALA A 158 -11.12 -2.65 23.66
C ALA A 158 -11.34 -2.04 25.06
N LEU A 159 -12.08 -0.93 25.14
CA LEU A 159 -12.43 -0.29 26.41
C LEU A 159 -13.41 -1.13 27.24
N GLU A 160 -14.37 -1.79 26.59
CA GLU A 160 -15.43 -2.53 27.27
C GLU A 160 -15.00 -3.94 27.70
N TYR A 161 -14.24 -4.64 26.85
CA TYR A 161 -13.89 -6.05 27.06
C TYR A 161 -12.41 -6.28 27.37
N GLY A 162 -11.56 -5.24 27.27
CA GLY A 162 -10.11 -5.36 27.40
C GLY A 162 -9.46 -6.10 26.23
N GLY A 163 -8.14 -6.32 26.33
CA GLY A 163 -7.36 -7.05 25.32
C GLY A 163 -6.73 -6.18 24.24
N ASN A 164 -6.01 -6.84 23.31
CA ASN A 164 -5.33 -6.15 22.22
C ASN A 164 -6.30 -5.86 21.06
N VAL A 165 -6.25 -4.64 20.53
CA VAL A 165 -7.02 -4.26 19.34
C VAL A 165 -6.58 -5.13 18.15
N PRO A 166 -7.49 -5.82 17.43
CA PRO A 166 -7.14 -6.76 16.36
C PRO A 166 -6.49 -6.09 15.14
N GLY A 167 -6.56 -4.76 15.02
CA GLY A 167 -5.87 -3.99 13.99
C GLY A 167 -6.27 -2.52 14.01
N HIS A 168 -5.86 -1.78 12.98
CA HIS A 168 -6.27 -0.41 12.73
C HIS A 168 -6.71 -0.29 11.28
N VAL A 169 -7.86 0.34 11.03
CA VAL A 169 -8.40 0.50 9.68
C VAL A 169 -7.96 1.85 9.14
N THR A 170 -7.25 1.85 8.02
CA THR A 170 -6.81 3.08 7.35
C THR A 170 -7.56 3.28 6.03
N GLU A 171 -7.78 4.52 5.64
CA GLU A 171 -8.39 4.86 4.35
C GLU A 171 -7.61 4.26 3.18
N ASP A 172 -6.28 4.32 3.27
CA ASP A 172 -5.36 3.78 2.29
C ASP A 172 -5.50 2.26 2.11
N ALA A 173 -5.78 1.51 3.20
CA ALA A 173 -6.10 0.10 3.12
C ALA A 173 -7.45 -0.14 2.41
N LEU A 174 -8.47 0.66 2.71
CA LEU A 174 -9.80 0.56 2.08
C LEU A 174 -9.77 0.94 0.58
N LEU A 175 -8.93 1.90 0.20
CA LEU A 175 -8.72 2.28 -1.21
C LEU A 175 -8.02 1.19 -2.00
N ARG A 176 -7.09 0.45 -1.39
CA ARG A 176 -6.40 -0.68 -2.02
C ARG A 176 -7.26 -1.95 -2.04
N ALA A 177 -8.00 -2.20 -0.97
CA ALA A 177 -8.80 -3.38 -0.81
C ALA A 177 -10.15 -3.06 -0.16
N HIS A 178 -11.25 -3.37 -0.84
CA HIS A 178 -12.58 -3.28 -0.28
C HIS A 178 -13.43 -4.47 -0.72
N LEU A 179 -14.37 -4.83 0.12
CA LEU A 179 -15.39 -5.82 -0.15
C LEU A 179 -16.73 -5.23 0.26
N THR A 180 -17.61 -5.02 -0.72
CA THR A 180 -18.90 -4.36 -0.51
C THR A 180 -20.03 -5.27 -1.02
N PHE A 181 -21.00 -5.50 -0.15
CA PHE A 181 -22.24 -6.19 -0.49
C PHE A 181 -23.40 -5.20 -0.54
N ALA A 182 -24.40 -5.48 -1.37
CA ALA A 182 -25.66 -4.75 -1.42
C ALA A 182 -26.76 -5.60 -0.81
N ARG A 183 -27.51 -5.03 0.13
CA ARG A 183 -28.77 -5.61 0.61
C ARG A 183 -29.92 -5.05 -0.22
N HIS A 184 -30.69 -5.92 -0.84
CA HIS A 184 -31.80 -5.57 -1.70
C HIS A 184 -33.13 -5.54 -0.94
N GLY A 185 -34.15 -4.93 -1.55
CA GLY A 185 -35.50 -4.78 -1.00
C GLY A 185 -36.23 -6.09 -0.69
N ASP A 186 -35.83 -7.18 -1.34
CA ASP A 186 -36.30 -8.55 -1.09
C ASP A 186 -35.57 -9.23 0.08
N GLY A 187 -34.63 -8.54 0.73
CA GLY A 187 -33.81 -9.06 1.81
C GLY A 187 -32.55 -9.79 1.36
N SER A 188 -32.38 -10.05 0.06
CA SER A 188 -31.18 -10.71 -0.47
C SER A 188 -29.94 -9.84 -0.30
N ILE A 189 -28.82 -10.47 0.01
CA ILE A 189 -27.50 -9.82 0.09
C ILE A 189 -26.64 -10.40 -1.02
N ARG A 190 -26.07 -9.53 -1.86
CA ARG A 190 -25.27 -9.92 -3.02
C ARG A 190 -23.98 -9.12 -3.06
N LEU A 191 -22.92 -9.73 -3.60
CA LEU A 191 -21.67 -9.03 -3.86
C LEU A 191 -21.95 -7.86 -4.80
N TRP A 192 -21.57 -6.64 -4.37
CA TRP A 192 -21.75 -5.43 -5.17
C TRP A 192 -20.45 -5.04 -5.86
N GLN A 193 -19.40 -4.77 -5.08
CA GLN A 193 -18.10 -4.34 -5.58
C GLN A 193 -17.01 -4.98 -4.72
N PHE A 194 -15.91 -5.33 -5.37
CA PHE A 194 -14.70 -5.76 -4.70
C PHE A 194 -13.47 -5.17 -5.39
N LYS A 195 -12.44 -4.89 -4.60
CA LYS A 195 -11.11 -4.51 -5.07
C LYS A 195 -10.10 -5.14 -4.13
N HIS A 196 -8.98 -5.61 -4.67
CA HIS A 196 -7.85 -6.05 -3.86
C HIS A 196 -6.54 -5.77 -4.63
N GLN A 197 -5.75 -4.82 -4.14
CA GLN A 197 -4.40 -4.51 -4.62
C GLN A 197 -3.35 -5.09 -3.66
N GLY A 198 -3.38 -6.41 -3.47
CA GLY A 198 -2.33 -7.17 -2.77
C GLY A 198 -1.46 -7.97 -3.74
N ASP A 199 -0.30 -8.45 -3.27
CA ASP A 199 0.69 -9.22 -4.04
C ASP A 199 0.21 -10.58 -4.58
N ASN A 200 -1.04 -10.96 -4.28
CA ASN A 200 -1.65 -12.14 -4.85
C ASN A 200 -2.24 -11.79 -6.22
N SER A 201 -1.39 -11.90 -7.24
CA SER A 201 -1.82 -11.88 -8.63
C SER A 201 -2.93 -12.91 -8.84
N PHE A 202 -4.11 -12.43 -9.22
CA PHE A 202 -5.15 -13.28 -9.77
C PHE A 202 -4.56 -14.02 -10.97
N LYS A 203 -4.61 -15.36 -11.00
CA LYS A 203 -4.37 -16.13 -12.22
C LYS A 203 -5.55 -15.94 -13.17
N VAL A 204 -5.63 -14.76 -13.78
CA VAL A 204 -6.61 -14.46 -14.83
C VAL A 204 -6.16 -15.19 -16.09
N GLN A 205 -6.94 -16.19 -16.55
CA GLN A 205 -6.85 -16.66 -17.92
C GLN A 205 -7.77 -15.80 -18.79
N GLY A 206 -7.19 -14.87 -19.54
CA GLY A 206 -7.86 -14.03 -20.52
C GLY A 206 -6.84 -13.55 -21.56
N ARG A 207 -7.29 -13.26 -22.79
CA ARG A 207 -6.45 -12.64 -23.82
C ARG A 207 -6.50 -11.13 -23.66
N TRP A 208 -5.33 -10.48 -23.67
CA TRP A 208 -5.20 -9.03 -23.64
C TRP A 208 -5.56 -8.46 -25.02
N GLU A 209 -6.79 -7.97 -25.17
CA GLU A 209 -7.24 -7.39 -26.45
C GLU A 209 -7.08 -5.85 -26.51
N GLY A 210 -6.80 -5.20 -25.38
CA GLY A 210 -6.64 -3.73 -25.30
C GLY A 210 -5.19 -3.25 -25.43
N ARG A 211 -4.80 -2.74 -26.61
CA ARG A 211 -3.47 -2.11 -26.84
C ARG A 211 -3.20 -0.88 -25.94
N ALA A 212 -4.25 -0.23 -25.43
CA ALA A 212 -4.12 0.99 -24.62
C ALA A 212 -3.53 0.74 -23.23
N ALA A 213 -3.90 -0.35 -22.56
CA ALA A 213 -3.35 -0.71 -21.25
C ALA A 213 -1.88 -1.12 -21.36
N LEU A 214 -1.52 -1.85 -22.42
CA LEU A 214 -0.13 -2.17 -22.74
C LEU A 214 0.69 -0.91 -23.06
N ALA A 215 0.13 0.09 -23.75
CA ALA A 215 0.81 1.36 -24.04
C ALA A 215 1.10 2.19 -22.78
N ILE A 216 0.23 2.11 -21.76
CA ILE A 216 0.43 2.80 -20.47
C ILE A 216 1.58 2.14 -19.67
N VAL A 217 1.70 0.80 -19.75
CA VAL A 217 2.70 0.02 -19.03
C VAL A 217 4.01 -0.12 -19.82
N SER A 218 4.00 0.09 -21.14
CA SER A 218 5.17 0.00 -22.03
C SER A 218 5.99 1.29 -22.11
N ASN A 219 5.58 2.35 -21.42
CA ASN A 219 6.37 3.56 -21.38
C ASN A 219 7.56 3.33 -20.43
N GLU A 220 8.68 2.85 -20.99
CA GLU A 220 9.92 2.49 -20.27
C GLU A 220 10.42 3.63 -19.37
N GLN A 221 10.09 4.89 -19.68
CA GLN A 221 10.44 6.06 -18.87
C GLN A 221 9.69 6.15 -17.52
N ARG A 222 8.53 5.49 -17.34
CA ARG A 222 7.76 5.51 -16.07
C ARG A 222 7.98 4.28 -15.18
N ARG A 223 8.75 3.28 -15.62
CA ARG A 223 9.01 2.04 -14.85
C ARG A 223 10.11 2.15 -13.78
N LYS A 224 10.74 3.32 -13.61
CA LYS A 224 11.83 3.51 -12.63
C LYS A 224 11.37 4.01 -11.25
N VAL A 225 10.09 3.88 -10.89
CA VAL A 225 9.65 4.18 -9.51
C VAL A 225 9.73 2.90 -8.69
N VAL A 226 10.73 2.81 -7.81
CA VAL A 226 10.84 1.72 -6.84
C VAL A 226 9.71 1.88 -5.81
N ASN A 227 8.78 0.91 -5.76
CA ASN A 227 7.81 0.86 -4.68
C ASN A 227 8.49 0.33 -3.41
N PHE A 228 9.02 1.24 -2.59
CA PHE A 228 9.74 0.90 -1.36
C PHE A 228 8.90 0.11 -0.36
N GLN A 229 7.59 0.34 -0.29
CA GLN A 229 6.70 -0.42 0.60
C GLN A 229 6.61 -1.89 0.15
N PHE A 230 6.46 -2.12 -1.16
CA PHE A 230 6.47 -3.46 -1.73
C PHE A 230 7.82 -4.15 -1.50
N VAL A 231 8.93 -3.49 -1.83
CA VAL A 231 10.29 -4.02 -1.65
C VAL A 231 10.53 -4.37 -0.18
N SER A 232 10.24 -3.44 0.73
CA SER A 232 10.39 -3.63 2.17
C SER A 232 9.61 -4.84 2.68
N SER A 233 8.31 -4.93 2.35
CA SER A 233 7.47 -6.06 2.76
C SER A 233 7.96 -7.40 2.22
N ARG A 234 8.55 -7.42 1.03
CA ARG A 234 9.02 -8.63 0.37
C ARG A 234 10.36 -9.08 0.95
N VAL A 235 11.26 -8.13 1.18
CA VAL A 235 12.56 -8.32 1.84
C VAL A 235 12.36 -8.85 3.26
N GLN A 236 11.43 -8.26 4.04
CA GLN A 236 11.09 -8.73 5.38
C GLN A 236 10.55 -10.17 5.38
N ARG A 237 9.62 -10.48 4.47
CA ARG A 237 9.06 -11.84 4.34
C ARG A 237 10.12 -12.87 3.98
N LEU A 238 11.02 -12.54 3.06
CA LEU A 238 12.12 -13.44 2.67
C LEU A 238 13.03 -13.71 3.87
N PHE A 239 13.45 -12.68 4.59
CA PHE A 239 14.31 -12.83 5.75
C PHE A 239 13.65 -13.65 6.87
N GLN A 240 12.40 -13.34 7.22
CA GLN A 240 11.64 -14.09 8.24
C GLN A 240 11.39 -15.55 7.86
N SER A 241 11.38 -15.86 6.57
CA SER A 241 11.21 -17.21 6.05
C SER A 241 12.54 -17.97 5.90
N GLY A 242 13.66 -17.40 6.37
CA GLY A 242 14.99 -18.02 6.31
C GLY A 242 15.74 -17.80 4.98
N PHE A 243 15.21 -16.97 4.07
CA PHE A 243 15.82 -16.64 2.78
C PHE A 243 16.62 -15.32 2.87
N ALA A 244 17.63 -15.28 3.76
CA ALA A 244 18.41 -14.08 4.03
C ALA A 244 19.21 -13.59 2.82
N MET A 245 19.75 -14.50 1.99
CA MET A 245 20.46 -14.14 0.76
C MET A 245 19.52 -13.47 -0.25
N GLU A 246 18.35 -14.04 -0.49
CA GLU A 246 17.36 -13.51 -1.43
C GLU A 246 16.80 -12.16 -0.95
N ALA A 247 16.60 -12.01 0.36
CA ALA A 247 16.26 -10.74 0.98
C ALA A 247 17.35 -9.68 0.72
N LEU A 248 18.63 -10.05 0.91
CA LEU A 248 19.76 -9.16 0.67
C LEU A 248 19.92 -8.79 -0.82
N VAL A 249 19.73 -9.75 -1.73
CA VAL A 249 19.80 -9.51 -3.19
C VAL A 249 18.71 -8.54 -3.63
N LEU A 250 17.48 -8.74 -3.15
CA LEU A 250 16.35 -7.86 -3.46
C LEU A 250 16.55 -6.45 -2.88
N ALA A 251 17.02 -6.37 -1.64
CA ALA A 251 17.41 -5.10 -1.02
C ALA A 251 18.47 -4.37 -1.86
N ASN A 252 19.55 -5.07 -2.22
CA ASN A 252 20.65 -4.52 -3.00
C ASN A 252 20.21 -4.01 -4.38
N ALA A 253 19.34 -4.75 -5.07
CA ALA A 253 18.79 -4.35 -6.35
C ALA A 253 17.89 -3.11 -6.26
N ALA A 254 17.08 -2.99 -5.21
CA ALA A 254 16.27 -1.79 -5.00
C ALA A 254 17.14 -0.55 -4.77
N PHE A 255 18.20 -0.68 -3.98
CA PHE A 255 19.15 0.40 -3.75
C PHE A 255 19.94 0.78 -4.99
N GLU A 256 20.27 -0.18 -5.85
CA GLU A 256 20.93 0.07 -7.13
C GLU A 256 20.13 1.04 -8.00
N VAL A 257 18.83 0.78 -8.15
CA VAL A 257 17.96 1.65 -8.94
C VAL A 257 17.85 3.06 -8.34
N VAL A 258 17.74 3.17 -7.02
CA VAL A 258 17.55 4.45 -6.32
C VAL A 258 18.80 5.31 -6.40
N VAL A 259 19.96 4.70 -6.17
CA VAL A 259 21.25 5.38 -6.25
C VAL A 259 21.54 5.81 -7.69
N GLU A 260 21.36 4.92 -8.67
CA GLU A 260 21.52 5.26 -10.09
C GLU A 260 20.63 6.45 -10.47
N HIS A 261 19.36 6.43 -10.05
CA HIS A 261 18.41 7.48 -10.38
C HIS A 261 18.80 8.83 -9.78
N TYR A 262 19.19 8.85 -8.50
CA TYR A 262 19.67 10.07 -7.84
C TYR A 262 20.92 10.64 -8.53
N LEU A 263 21.91 9.78 -8.81
CA LEU A 263 23.15 10.21 -9.47
C LEU A 263 22.90 10.72 -10.89
N ALA A 264 22.04 10.03 -11.67
CA ALA A 264 21.69 10.44 -13.03
C ALA A 264 20.97 11.79 -13.02
N PHE A 265 20.04 11.99 -12.07
CA PHE A 265 19.39 13.26 -11.86
C PHE A 265 20.38 14.38 -11.48
N ALA A 266 21.39 14.06 -10.67
CA ALA A 266 22.41 15.03 -10.24
C ALA A 266 23.34 15.53 -11.33
N VAL A 267 23.50 14.78 -12.42
CA VAL A 267 24.31 15.17 -13.58
C VAL A 267 23.47 15.34 -14.85
N ALA A 268 22.15 15.45 -14.74
CA ALA A 268 21.23 15.52 -15.89
C ALA A 268 21.50 16.70 -16.84
N ILE A 269 22.28 17.70 -16.40
CA ILE A 269 22.74 18.82 -17.25
C ILE A 269 23.83 18.41 -18.27
N ASP A 270 24.47 17.25 -18.08
CA ASP A 270 25.49 16.68 -18.97
C ASP A 270 25.06 15.26 -19.42
N PRO A 271 24.52 15.11 -20.64
CA PRO A 271 24.07 13.82 -21.16
C PRO A 271 25.16 12.74 -21.24
N ILE A 272 26.43 13.14 -21.34
CA ILE A 272 27.55 12.19 -21.37
C ILE A 272 27.78 11.64 -19.96
N ALA A 273 27.79 12.51 -18.96
CA ALA A 273 27.91 12.12 -17.56
C ALA A 273 26.72 11.27 -17.10
N GLU A 274 25.49 11.66 -17.47
CA GLU A 274 24.28 10.88 -17.21
C GLU A 274 24.38 9.47 -17.82
N GLY A 275 24.80 9.39 -19.09
CA GLY A 275 25.01 8.11 -19.77
C GLY A 275 26.11 7.24 -19.14
N LYS A 276 27.14 7.83 -18.52
CA LYS A 276 28.15 7.09 -17.75
C LYS A 276 27.55 6.49 -16.48
N VAL A 277 26.79 7.28 -15.71
CA VAL A 277 26.12 6.82 -14.48
C VAL A 277 25.17 5.65 -14.75
N GLN A 278 24.41 5.70 -15.84
CA GLN A 278 23.46 4.64 -16.19
C GLN A 278 24.14 3.35 -16.71
N LYS A 279 25.39 3.43 -17.18
CA LYS A 279 26.14 2.29 -17.73
C LYS A 279 27.12 1.66 -16.74
N GLN A 280 27.57 2.42 -15.75
CA GLN A 280 28.51 1.91 -14.74
C GLN A 280 27.78 1.03 -13.72
N GLY A 281 28.47 -0.01 -13.23
CA GLY A 281 27.88 -0.94 -12.28
C GLY A 281 27.71 -0.34 -10.88
N GLN A 282 26.84 -0.97 -10.07
CA GLN A 282 26.46 -0.48 -8.74
C GLN A 282 27.63 -0.14 -7.81
N ARG A 283 28.77 -0.84 -7.92
CA ARG A 283 29.95 -0.53 -7.09
C ARG A 283 30.49 0.87 -7.37
N LYS A 284 30.53 1.29 -8.64
CA LYS A 284 30.96 2.64 -9.05
C LYS A 284 29.95 3.70 -8.61
N ASN A 285 28.67 3.38 -8.69
CA ASN A 285 27.61 4.26 -8.18
C ASN A 285 27.72 4.46 -6.65
N LEU A 286 28.01 3.40 -5.88
CA LEU A 286 28.25 3.52 -4.44
C LEU A 286 29.53 4.31 -4.12
N GLU A 287 30.59 4.19 -4.92
CA GLU A 287 31.81 5.01 -4.79
C GLU A 287 31.48 6.51 -4.97
N LEU A 288 30.65 6.87 -5.95
CA LEU A 288 30.22 8.26 -6.16
C LEU A 288 29.37 8.79 -5.00
N ILE A 289 28.38 8.04 -4.52
CA ILE A 289 27.58 8.43 -3.34
C ILE A 289 28.49 8.57 -2.11
N SER A 290 29.43 7.64 -1.91
CA SER A 290 30.36 7.74 -0.79
C SER A 290 31.19 9.02 -0.84
N LYS A 291 31.56 9.50 -2.03
CA LYS A 291 32.28 10.77 -2.22
C LYS A 291 31.40 11.97 -1.89
N ILE A 292 30.14 11.98 -2.32
CA ILE A 292 29.14 13.01 -1.95
C ILE A 292 29.01 13.11 -0.42
N VAL A 293 28.85 11.95 0.23
CA VAL A 293 28.71 11.85 1.69
C VAL A 293 29.97 12.30 2.43
N SER A 294 31.15 11.99 1.90
CA SER A 294 32.44 12.36 2.50
C SER A 294 32.76 13.84 2.30
N ALA A 295 32.40 14.40 1.15
CA ALA A 295 32.54 15.82 0.84
C ALA A 295 31.44 16.68 1.49
N GLU A 296 30.43 16.03 2.09
CA GLU A 296 29.32 16.66 2.78
C GLU A 296 28.57 17.68 1.91
N THR A 297 28.53 17.49 0.59
CA THR A 297 27.90 18.46 -0.32
C THR A 297 26.38 18.50 -0.17
N GLU A 298 25.76 17.40 0.29
CA GLU A 298 24.33 17.32 0.62
C GLU A 298 24.09 17.24 2.13
N PRO A 299 23.41 18.21 2.76
CA PRO A 299 23.12 18.19 4.20
C PRO A 299 22.33 16.96 4.65
N ASP A 300 21.36 16.54 3.84
CA ASP A 300 20.48 15.42 4.15
C ASP A 300 21.21 14.07 4.10
N LEU A 301 22.41 14.03 3.52
CA LEU A 301 23.26 12.83 3.43
C LEU A 301 24.42 12.82 4.45
N ARG A 302 24.56 13.84 5.30
CA ARG A 302 25.68 13.98 6.27
C ARG A 302 25.54 13.09 7.51
N GLY A 303 24.34 12.56 7.75
CA GLY A 303 24.01 11.80 8.97
C GLY A 303 24.90 10.55 9.14
N ALA A 304 25.28 10.26 10.39
CA ALA A 304 26.04 9.05 10.74
C ALA A 304 25.32 7.77 10.31
N GLU A 305 23.99 7.78 10.36
CA GLU A 305 23.13 6.70 9.91
C GLU A 305 23.23 6.45 8.40
N PHE A 306 23.29 7.52 7.58
CA PHE A 306 23.45 7.40 6.13
C PHE A 306 24.87 6.96 5.75
N LYS A 307 25.90 7.42 6.49
CA LYS A 307 27.29 6.95 6.34
C LYS A 307 27.40 5.45 6.63
N GLU A 308 26.78 4.97 7.71
CA GLU A 308 26.71 3.54 8.02
C GLU A 308 25.98 2.77 6.91
N PHE A 309 24.84 3.28 6.45
CA PHE A 309 24.09 2.69 5.36
C PHE A 309 24.95 2.47 4.10
N VAL A 310 25.65 3.50 3.61
CA VAL A 310 26.51 3.39 2.42
C VAL A 310 27.62 2.35 2.62
N SER A 311 28.23 2.29 3.81
CA SER A 311 29.23 1.28 4.15
C SER A 311 28.65 -0.14 4.10
N MET A 312 27.45 -0.36 4.65
CA MET A 312 26.77 -1.66 4.60
C MET A 312 26.39 -2.07 3.19
N MET A 313 26.12 -1.11 2.30
CA MET A 313 25.82 -1.39 0.90
C MET A 313 27.00 -1.90 0.09
N PHE A 314 28.24 -1.53 0.44
CA PHE A 314 29.44 -2.14 -0.14
C PHE A 314 29.58 -3.61 0.24
N GLU A 315 29.31 -3.96 1.51
CA GLU A 315 29.31 -5.34 1.99
C GLU A 315 28.22 -6.17 1.27
N ALA A 316 27.00 -5.64 1.22
CA ALA A 316 25.86 -6.29 0.55
C ALA A 316 26.10 -6.52 -0.95
N ASN A 317 26.66 -5.54 -1.67
CA ASN A 317 26.98 -5.67 -3.10
C ASN A 317 28.03 -6.76 -3.35
N THR A 318 29.04 -6.84 -2.48
CA THR A 318 30.06 -7.89 -2.57
C THR A 318 29.46 -9.28 -2.38
N MET A 319 28.59 -9.47 -1.39
CA MET A 319 27.88 -10.73 -1.17
C MET A 319 26.93 -11.09 -2.32
N ARG A 320 26.17 -10.11 -2.83
CA ARG A 320 25.25 -10.28 -3.97
C ARG A 320 26.00 -10.76 -5.23
N ASN A 321 27.14 -10.14 -5.55
CA ASN A 321 27.93 -10.55 -6.70
C ASN A 321 28.55 -11.94 -6.50
N ASN A 322 29.04 -12.25 -5.30
CA ASN A 322 29.52 -13.60 -5.00
C ASN A 322 28.42 -14.65 -5.16
N TYR A 323 27.22 -14.37 -4.64
CA TYR A 323 26.07 -15.27 -4.77
C TYR A 323 25.64 -15.49 -6.23
N LEU A 324 25.48 -14.40 -7.00
CA LEU A 324 25.03 -14.48 -8.39
C LEU A 324 26.06 -15.12 -9.33
N HIS A 325 27.35 -14.90 -9.10
CA HIS A 325 28.41 -15.41 -9.97
C HIS A 325 28.92 -16.80 -9.58
N GLN A 326 28.73 -17.23 -8.33
CA GLN A 326 29.18 -18.56 -7.90
C GLN A 326 28.09 -19.63 -8.08
N LEU A 327 26.79 -19.30 -8.17
CA LEU A 327 25.67 -20.27 -8.23
C LEU A 327 25.74 -21.37 -7.15
N VAL A 328 26.50 -21.13 -6.07
CA VAL A 328 26.63 -22.06 -4.96
C VAL A 328 25.49 -21.75 -3.99
N PRO A 329 24.68 -22.75 -3.58
CA PRO A 329 23.70 -22.54 -2.51
C PRO A 329 24.39 -21.95 -1.28
N PRO A 330 23.70 -21.15 -0.45
CA PRO A 330 24.29 -20.56 0.73
C PRO A 330 25.02 -21.65 1.51
N SER A 331 26.31 -21.41 1.75
CA SER A 331 27.21 -22.36 2.39
C SER A 331 26.54 -22.94 3.64
N GLN A 332 26.53 -24.27 3.80
CA GLN A 332 26.08 -24.89 5.06
C GLN A 332 27.07 -24.65 6.22
N ASP A 333 28.20 -24.00 5.95
CA ASP A 333 29.13 -23.50 6.96
C ASP A 333 28.41 -22.52 7.92
N PRO A 334 28.25 -22.89 9.20
CA PRO A 334 27.57 -22.06 10.20
C PRO A 334 28.16 -20.67 10.34
N TRP A 335 29.47 -20.51 10.10
CA TRP A 335 30.14 -19.21 10.23
C TRP A 335 29.75 -18.25 9.11
N LYS A 336 29.56 -18.76 7.88
CA LYS A 336 29.11 -17.96 6.73
C LYS A 336 27.62 -17.62 6.82
N ILE A 337 26.81 -18.50 7.41
CA ILE A 337 25.39 -18.22 7.70
C ILE A 337 25.28 -17.13 8.77
N ALA A 338 26.05 -17.23 9.86
CA ALA A 338 26.06 -16.20 10.90
C ALA A 338 26.55 -14.84 10.38
N GLU A 339 27.54 -14.82 9.48
CA GLU A 339 28.00 -13.60 8.83
C GLU A 339 26.92 -12.98 7.93
N LEU A 340 26.19 -13.81 7.18
CA LEU A 340 25.06 -13.38 6.37
C LEU A 340 23.92 -12.82 7.22
N ASP A 341 23.51 -13.53 8.26
CA ASP A 341 22.44 -13.08 9.15
C ASP A 341 22.80 -11.77 9.85
N ARG A 342 24.08 -11.60 10.20
CA ARG A 342 24.61 -10.33 10.73
C ARG A 342 24.49 -9.20 9.71
N ILE A 343 24.89 -9.43 8.45
CA ILE A 343 24.87 -8.39 7.41
C ILE A 343 23.43 -8.06 7.01
N ALA A 344 22.60 -9.07 6.79
CA ALA A 344 21.17 -8.91 6.52
C ALA A 344 20.49 -8.17 7.68
N GLY A 345 20.73 -8.59 8.94
CA GLY A 345 20.19 -7.93 10.13
C GLY A 345 20.62 -6.47 10.29
N ARG A 346 21.73 -6.04 9.67
CA ARG A 346 22.17 -4.63 9.65
C ARG A 346 21.63 -3.84 8.47
N VAL A 347 21.40 -4.47 7.32
CA VAL A 347 20.86 -3.81 6.12
C VAL A 347 19.33 -3.67 6.17
N LEU A 348 18.64 -4.68 6.72
CA LEU A 348 17.18 -4.75 6.78
C LEU A 348 16.51 -3.55 7.48
N PRO A 349 17.02 -3.03 8.60
CA PRO A 349 16.42 -1.88 9.26
C PRO A 349 16.27 -0.66 8.36
N PHE A 350 17.20 -0.43 7.41
CA PHE A 350 17.12 0.70 6.46
C PHE A 350 15.98 0.59 5.44
N LEU A 351 15.41 -0.60 5.25
CA LEU A 351 14.25 -0.83 4.39
C LEU A 351 12.96 -1.04 5.18
N THR A 352 13.06 -1.68 6.33
CA THR A 352 11.91 -2.21 7.08
C THR A 352 11.48 -1.34 8.24
N GLU A 353 12.35 -0.48 8.78
CA GLU A 353 11.96 0.49 9.79
C GLU A 353 11.52 1.80 9.11
N PRO A 354 10.24 2.21 9.24
CA PRO A 354 9.71 3.37 8.51
C PRO A 354 10.50 4.67 8.78
N PHE A 355 10.92 4.89 10.02
CA PHE A 355 11.68 6.08 10.40
C PHE A 355 13.09 6.09 9.81
N ARG A 356 13.80 4.96 9.87
CA ARG A 356 15.15 4.85 9.27
C ARG A 356 15.11 4.86 7.76
N SER A 357 14.12 4.20 7.16
CA SER A 357 13.90 4.18 5.71
C SER A 357 13.59 5.58 5.18
N MET A 358 12.72 6.34 5.87
CA MET A 358 12.42 7.72 5.50
C MET A 358 13.64 8.65 5.70
N ASN A 359 14.46 8.41 6.72
CA ASN A 359 15.68 9.18 6.96
C ASN A 359 16.85 8.80 6.04
N THR A 360 16.82 7.65 5.35
CA THR A 360 17.94 7.20 4.51
C THR A 360 17.56 7.19 3.03
N LEU A 361 16.53 6.43 2.66
CA LEU A 361 16.04 6.40 1.28
C LEU A 361 15.19 7.61 0.94
N GLY A 362 14.47 8.15 1.91
CA GLY A 362 13.74 9.41 1.72
C GLY A 362 14.67 10.55 1.35
N CYS A 363 15.91 10.62 1.86
CA CYS A 363 16.88 11.64 1.46
C CYS A 363 17.32 11.54 -0.01
N LEU A 364 17.31 10.34 -0.61
CA LEU A 364 17.60 10.15 -2.03
C LEU A 364 16.36 10.37 -2.92
N CYS A 365 15.16 10.37 -2.33
CA CYS A 365 13.88 10.44 -3.03
C CYS A 365 13.08 11.73 -2.78
N GLN A 366 13.48 12.57 -1.81
CA GLN A 366 12.79 13.81 -1.48
C GLN A 366 13.12 14.93 -2.48
N TYR A 367 12.07 15.65 -2.86
CA TYR A 367 12.03 16.65 -3.92
C TYR A 367 12.80 17.93 -3.56
N GLY A 368 14.13 17.88 -3.75
CA GLY A 368 15.01 19.02 -3.90
C GLY A 368 16.05 18.65 -4.94
N GLY A 369 16.26 19.50 -5.96
CA GLY A 369 17.34 19.28 -6.90
C GLY A 369 18.67 19.12 -6.14
N PRO A 370 19.56 18.20 -6.55
CA PRO A 370 20.89 18.08 -5.96
C PRO A 370 21.60 19.43 -6.04
N ARG A 371 22.37 19.73 -5.01
CA ARG A 371 23.04 21.02 -4.90
C ARG A 371 24.09 21.18 -5.98
N GLN A 372 24.36 22.42 -6.34
CA GLN A 372 25.35 22.74 -7.37
C GLN A 372 26.74 22.18 -7.02
N GLU A 373 27.13 22.18 -5.73
CA GLU A 373 28.39 21.58 -5.29
C GLU A 373 28.42 20.05 -5.54
N THR A 374 27.30 19.36 -5.33
CA THR A 374 27.14 17.93 -5.62
C THR A 374 27.27 17.64 -7.11
N THR A 375 26.58 18.42 -7.94
CA THR A 375 26.68 18.29 -9.42
C THR A 375 28.11 18.53 -9.89
N LEU A 376 28.79 19.57 -9.42
CA LEU A 376 30.17 19.87 -9.82
C LEU A 376 31.15 18.77 -9.40
N LEU A 377 31.02 18.24 -8.19
CA LEU A 377 31.81 17.12 -7.70
C LEU A 377 31.63 15.89 -8.60
N LEU A 378 30.38 15.51 -8.89
CA LEU A 378 30.08 14.35 -9.72
C LEU A 378 30.57 14.51 -11.15
N LEU A 379 30.45 15.70 -11.74
CA LEU A 379 30.98 15.96 -13.08
C LEU A 379 32.50 15.88 -13.12
N ALA A 380 33.20 16.36 -12.09
CA ALA A 380 34.66 16.22 -12.00
C ALA A 380 35.07 14.74 -11.94
N GLU A 381 34.37 13.95 -11.13
CA GLU A 381 34.64 12.52 -10.92
C GLU A 381 34.28 11.63 -12.13
N LEU A 382 33.29 12.03 -12.91
CA LEU A 382 32.90 11.30 -14.12
C LEU A 382 33.75 11.67 -15.33
N ASN A 383 34.46 12.81 -15.30
CA ASN A 383 35.30 13.31 -16.38
C ASN A 383 36.81 13.13 -16.15
N SER A 384 37.22 12.78 -14.92
CA SER A 384 38.53 12.19 -14.61
C SER A 384 38.61 10.74 -15.07
#